data_AF-A0A974MV27-F1
#
_entry.id   AF-A0A974MV27-F1
#
_cell.length_a   1.000
_cell.length_b   1.000
_cell.length_c   1.000
_cell.angle_alpha   90.00
_cell.angle_beta   90.00
_cell.angle_gamma   90.00
#
_symmetry.space_group_name_H-M   'P 1'
#
loop_
_entity.id
_entity.type
_entity.pdbx_description
1 polymer ?
#
loop_
_entity_poly.entity_id
_entity_poly.type
_entity_poly.pdbx_seq_one_letter_code
_entity_poly.pdbx_strand_id
1 'polypeptide(L)'
;MIKQALALSAATFLFIGCSSKAPDPVRLDGGSDVTINQNLLLRHDKSVPLDPFLKANNWTYNIHAQKTAEGELFKNDQIVRLFLLAHNATKIIIVGSDNVTGEYQAYLKANGVTAPIEIQPVSSINLQKNFVNILFFHKTETKDQR
;
A
#
# COMPACT_ATOMS: atom_id res chain seq x y z
N MET A 1 -55.69 27.80 -17.03
CA MET A 1 -54.74 26.90 -16.34
C MET A 1 -53.94 26.11 -17.37
N ILE A 2 -53.00 26.73 -18.09
CA ILE A 2 -52.16 26.06 -19.11
C ILE A 2 -50.80 26.77 -19.14
N LYS A 3 -50.04 26.74 -18.04
CA LYS A 3 -48.66 27.26 -18.01
C LYS A 3 -47.69 26.41 -17.19
N GLN A 4 -48.15 25.33 -16.56
CA GLN A 4 -47.32 24.50 -15.67
C GLN A 4 -46.88 23.15 -16.28
N ALA A 5 -47.31 22.82 -17.50
CA ALA A 5 -46.97 21.54 -18.13
C ALA A 5 -45.66 21.55 -18.95
N LEU A 6 -45.03 22.72 -19.19
CA LEU A 6 -43.85 22.83 -20.06
C LEU A 6 -42.50 22.73 -19.32
N ALA A 7 -42.51 22.81 -17.99
CA ALA A 7 -41.27 22.82 -17.19
C ALA A 7 -40.79 21.42 -16.75
N LEU A 8 -41.62 20.39 -16.92
CA LEU A 8 -41.32 19.03 -16.42
C LEU A 8 -40.61 18.14 -17.45
N SER A 9 -40.58 18.53 -18.73
CA SER A 9 -39.96 17.77 -19.82
C SER A 9 -38.48 18.10 -20.06
N ALA A 10 -37.92 19.11 -19.38
CA ALA A 10 -36.51 19.49 -19.51
C ALA A 10 -35.57 18.75 -18.53
N ALA A 11 -36.12 18.12 -17.48
CA ALA A 11 -35.31 17.47 -16.44
C ALA A 11 -34.88 16.03 -16.80
N THR A 12 -35.52 15.39 -17.77
CA THR A 12 -35.25 13.99 -18.16
C THR A 12 -34.06 13.81 -19.10
N PHE A 13 -33.54 14.88 -19.72
CA PHE A 13 -32.37 14.79 -20.61
C PHE A 13 -31.02 14.90 -19.90
N LEU A 14 -30.98 15.27 -18.61
CA LEU A 14 -29.73 15.43 -17.86
C LEU A 14 -29.12 14.10 -17.37
N PHE A 15 -29.82 12.97 -17.51
CA PHE A 15 -29.36 11.66 -17.01
C PHE A 15 -28.85 10.71 -18.10
N ILE A 16 -28.89 11.08 -19.37
CA ILE A 16 -28.38 10.24 -20.47
C ILE A 16 -26.84 10.29 -20.59
N GLY A 17 -26.19 11.22 -19.86
CA GLY A 17 -24.73 11.40 -19.87
C GLY A 17 -23.93 10.55 -18.89
N CYS A 18 -24.58 9.85 -17.94
CA CYS A 18 -23.89 9.01 -16.96
C CYS A 18 -23.86 7.55 -17.42
N SER A 19 -23.12 7.27 -18.51
CA SER A 19 -22.75 5.89 -18.84
C SER A 19 -22.01 5.29 -17.64
N SER A 20 -22.54 4.19 -17.09
CA SER A 20 -22.01 3.44 -15.93
C SER A 20 -20.68 2.74 -16.23
N LYS A 21 -20.17 2.88 -17.45
CA LYS A 21 -18.89 2.35 -17.89
C LYS A 21 -18.10 3.47 -18.56
N ALA A 22 -16.86 3.65 -18.11
CA ALA A 22 -15.90 4.50 -18.78
C ALA A 22 -15.77 4.02 -20.25
N PRO A 23 -15.66 4.94 -21.22
CA PRO A 23 -15.43 4.56 -22.61
C PRO A 23 -14.19 3.69 -22.71
N ASP A 24 -14.27 2.60 -23.48
CA ASP A 24 -13.09 1.77 -23.72
C ASP A 24 -12.01 2.62 -24.40
N PRO A 25 -10.73 2.47 -24.02
CA PRO A 25 -9.65 3.31 -24.53
C PRO A 25 -9.55 3.19 -26.05
N VAL A 26 -9.45 4.34 -26.73
CA VAL A 26 -9.29 4.42 -28.18
C VAL A 26 -7.99 3.72 -28.57
N ARG A 27 -8.06 2.75 -29.49
CA ARG A 27 -6.88 2.11 -30.09
C ARG A 27 -6.17 3.16 -30.94
N LEU A 28 -4.91 3.44 -30.62
CA LEU A 28 -4.14 4.50 -31.28
C LEU A 28 -3.61 4.10 -32.67
N ASP A 29 -3.71 2.80 -33.03
CA ASP A 29 -2.87 2.25 -34.09
C ASP A 29 -3.73 1.75 -35.26
N GLY A 30 -4.02 2.64 -36.21
CA GLY A 30 -4.53 2.29 -37.54
C GLY A 30 -3.57 2.62 -38.69
N GLY A 31 -2.45 3.32 -38.45
CA GLY A 31 -1.58 3.77 -39.55
C GLY A 31 -0.36 4.61 -39.17
N SER A 32 0.32 4.34 -38.06
CA SER A 32 1.56 5.02 -37.70
C SER A 32 2.71 4.01 -37.61
N ASP A 33 3.78 4.23 -38.37
CA ASP A 33 4.98 3.37 -38.38
C ASP A 33 5.87 3.57 -37.13
N VAL A 34 5.51 4.53 -36.26
CA VAL A 34 6.25 4.87 -35.03
C VAL A 34 5.26 5.25 -33.91
N THR A 35 4.30 4.39 -33.58
CA THR A 35 3.36 4.66 -32.46
C THR A 35 3.91 4.20 -31.10
N ILE A 36 3.57 4.93 -30.04
CA ILE A 36 3.86 4.57 -28.64
C ILE A 36 3.32 3.16 -28.38
N ASN A 37 4.14 2.26 -27.83
CA ASN A 37 3.72 0.91 -27.48
C ASN A 37 2.45 0.97 -26.62
N GLN A 38 1.31 0.53 -27.16
CA GLN A 38 -0.01 0.54 -26.49
C GLN A 38 0.05 -0.07 -25.08
N ASN A 39 0.99 -0.99 -24.80
CA ASN A 39 1.21 -1.57 -23.48
C ASN A 39 1.70 -0.56 -22.42
N LEU A 40 2.30 0.57 -22.81
CA LEU A 40 2.62 1.68 -21.90
C LEU A 40 1.36 2.39 -21.41
N LEU A 41 0.36 2.54 -22.28
CA LEU A 41 -0.92 3.18 -21.95
C LEU A 41 -1.87 2.25 -21.20
N LEU A 42 -1.66 0.93 -21.30
CA LEU A 42 -2.43 -0.09 -20.59
C LEU A 42 -1.80 -0.50 -19.25
N ARG A 43 -0.60 0.00 -18.90
CA ARG A 43 0.08 -0.34 -17.65
C ARG A 43 -0.73 0.18 -16.47
N HIS A 44 -1.19 -0.75 -15.62
CA HIS A 44 -1.81 -0.44 -14.34
C HIS A 44 -0.83 -0.81 -13.23
N ASP A 45 -0.26 0.20 -12.59
CA ASP A 45 0.53 0.01 -11.37
C ASP A 45 -0.42 -0.04 -10.17
N LYS A 46 -0.36 -1.14 -9.41
CA LYS A 46 -1.15 -1.30 -8.18
C LYS A 46 -0.30 -0.83 -7.00
N SER A 47 -0.79 0.17 -6.27
CA SER A 47 -0.18 0.62 -5.02
C SER A 47 -1.21 0.62 -3.89
N VAL A 48 -0.75 0.43 -2.65
CA VAL A 48 -1.60 0.48 -1.48
C VAL A 48 -1.80 1.96 -1.11
N PRO A 49 -3.05 2.47 -1.05
CA PRO A 49 -3.29 3.84 -0.61
C PRO A 49 -2.88 3.99 0.86
N LEU A 50 -2.15 5.07 1.15
CA LEU A 50 -1.67 5.38 2.49
C LEU A 50 -2.78 5.99 3.36
N ASP A 51 -2.70 5.76 4.67
CA ASP A 51 -3.62 6.32 5.63
C ASP A 51 -3.35 7.83 5.81
N PRO A 52 -4.37 8.71 5.67
CA PRO A 52 -4.16 10.16 5.76
C PRO A 52 -3.59 10.63 7.09
N PHE A 53 -3.98 10.00 8.21
CA PHE A 53 -3.52 10.40 9.53
C PHE A 53 -2.07 9.95 9.77
N LEU A 54 -1.74 8.70 9.45
CA LEU A 54 -0.38 8.19 9.60
C LEU A 54 0.61 8.90 8.68
N LYS A 55 0.19 9.25 7.46
CA LYS A 55 1.00 10.04 6.52
C LYS A 55 1.27 11.46 7.00
N ALA A 56 0.36 12.06 7.76
CA ALA A 56 0.47 13.46 8.19
C ALA A 56 1.28 13.66 9.49
N ASN A 57 1.66 12.58 10.19
CA ASN A 57 2.23 12.67 11.53
C ASN A 57 3.54 11.90 11.66
N ASN A 58 4.42 12.34 12.55
CA ASN A 58 5.60 11.58 12.94
C ASN A 58 5.19 10.52 13.97
N TRP A 59 5.61 9.28 13.76
CA TRP A 59 5.29 8.20 14.69
C TRP A 59 6.32 7.08 14.66
N THR A 60 6.33 6.31 15.73
CA THR A 60 7.01 5.03 15.80
C THR A 60 6.10 4.00 16.47
N TYR A 61 6.23 2.75 16.06
CA TYR A 61 5.47 1.65 16.62
C TYR A 61 6.34 0.39 16.67
N ASN A 62 6.09 -0.47 17.65
CA ASN A 62 6.78 -1.75 17.82
C ASN A 62 5.77 -2.90 17.74
N ILE A 63 6.07 -3.90 16.90
CA ILE A 63 5.41 -5.21 16.94
C ILE A 63 6.43 -6.28 17.36
N HIS A 64 6.08 -7.00 18.42
CA HIS A 64 6.72 -8.28 18.75
C HIS A 64 6.03 -9.41 17.99
N ALA A 65 6.82 -10.19 17.26
CA ALA A 65 6.35 -11.37 16.54
C ALA A 65 7.20 -12.58 16.88
N GLN A 66 6.57 -13.75 16.83
CA GLN A 66 7.20 -15.02 17.08
C GLN A 66 6.79 -16.00 16.00
N LYS A 67 7.77 -16.60 15.34
CA LYS A 67 7.53 -17.68 14.40
C LYS A 67 7.08 -18.94 15.15
N THR A 68 5.94 -19.50 14.74
CA THR A 68 5.40 -20.73 15.32
C THR A 68 6.15 -21.96 14.81
N ALA A 69 5.94 -23.12 15.43
CA ALA A 69 6.56 -24.38 14.99
C ALA A 69 6.06 -24.79 13.59
N GLU A 70 4.85 -24.38 13.25
CA GLU A 70 4.18 -24.62 11.97
C GLU A 70 4.66 -23.66 10.86
N GLY A 71 5.49 -22.68 11.21
CA GLY A 71 6.09 -21.73 10.28
C GLY A 71 5.30 -20.44 10.08
N GLU A 72 4.23 -20.21 10.85
CA GLU A 72 3.49 -18.95 10.79
C GLU A 72 4.31 -17.82 11.41
N LEU A 73 4.47 -16.71 10.68
CA LEU A 73 5.26 -15.57 11.12
C LEU A 73 4.46 -14.60 12.01
N PHE A 74 3.17 -14.48 11.77
CA PHE A 74 2.28 -13.57 12.49
C PHE A 74 0.97 -14.26 12.80
N LYS A 75 0.38 -13.89 13.93
CA LYS A 75 -0.99 -14.28 14.27
C LYS A 75 -1.97 -13.46 13.43
N ASN A 76 -3.12 -14.06 13.09
CA ASN A 76 -4.14 -13.40 12.25
C ASN A 76 -4.61 -12.05 12.78
N ASP A 77 -4.72 -11.90 14.10
CA ASP A 77 -5.10 -10.65 14.76
C ASP A 77 -4.07 -9.51 14.60
N GLN A 78 -2.81 -9.86 14.30
CA GLN A 78 -1.73 -8.89 14.08
C GLN A 78 -1.64 -8.42 12.62
N ILE A 79 -2.14 -9.21 11.66
CA ILE A 79 -1.93 -8.97 10.21
C ILE A 79 -2.43 -7.61 9.75
N VAL A 80 -3.65 -7.22 10.13
CA VAL A 80 -4.24 -5.95 9.68
C VAL A 80 -3.42 -4.77 10.20
N ARG A 81 -3.05 -4.81 11.49
CA ARG A 81 -2.23 -3.76 12.11
C ARG A 81 -0.83 -3.72 11.51
N LEU A 82 -0.23 -4.88 11.27
CA LEU A 82 1.08 -5.02 10.66
C LEU A 82 1.13 -4.29 9.33
N PHE A 83 0.21 -4.58 8.42
CA PHE A 83 0.23 -3.98 7.09
C PHE A 83 -0.19 -2.52 7.08
N LEU A 84 -1.12 -2.12 7.96
CA LEU A 84 -1.42 -0.71 8.15
C LEU A 84 -0.16 0.09 8.51
N LEU A 85 0.65 -0.40 9.44
CA LEU A 85 1.89 0.26 9.84
C LEU A 85 2.97 0.14 8.77
N ALA A 86 3.17 -1.05 8.21
CA ALA A 86 4.27 -1.32 7.29
C ALA A 86 4.14 -0.53 5.97
N HIS A 87 2.94 -0.43 5.40
CA HIS A 87 2.72 0.37 4.19
C HIS A 87 2.87 1.87 4.44
N ASN A 88 2.60 2.35 5.67
CA ASN A 88 2.70 3.77 6.02
C ASN A 88 4.07 4.15 6.62
N ALA A 89 5.00 3.22 6.80
CA ALA A 89 6.31 3.51 7.37
C ALA A 89 7.24 4.13 6.32
N THR A 90 8.12 5.05 6.74
CA THR A 90 9.27 5.51 5.95
C THR A 90 10.53 4.69 6.20
N LYS A 91 10.59 3.97 7.33
CA LYS A 91 11.69 3.05 7.67
C LYS A 91 11.17 1.92 8.55
N ILE A 92 11.67 0.72 8.34
CA ILE A 92 11.41 -0.44 9.19
C ILE A 92 12.75 -1.01 9.66
N ILE A 93 12.85 -1.38 10.93
CA ILE A 93 13.99 -2.10 11.50
C ILE A 93 13.48 -3.41 12.08
N ILE A 94 14.07 -4.53 11.66
CA ILE A 94 13.76 -5.87 12.20
C ILE A 94 14.94 -6.32 13.06
N VAL A 95 14.70 -6.51 14.35
CA VAL A 95 15.70 -6.97 15.32
C VAL A 95 15.43 -8.44 15.67
N GLY A 96 16.42 -9.31 15.50
CA GLY A 96 16.28 -10.74 15.77
C GLY A 96 17.48 -11.55 15.27
N SER A 97 17.37 -12.88 15.28
CA SER A 97 18.42 -13.75 14.71
C SER A 97 18.45 -13.65 13.17
N ASP A 98 19.62 -13.78 12.56
CA ASP A 98 19.81 -13.56 11.10
C ASP A 98 18.85 -14.40 10.25
N ASN A 99 18.69 -15.68 10.59
CA ASN A 99 17.81 -16.58 9.84
C ASN A 99 16.34 -16.13 9.91
N VAL A 100 15.83 -15.83 11.10
CA VAL A 100 14.40 -15.50 11.25
C VAL A 100 14.09 -14.12 10.68
N THR A 101 14.97 -13.14 10.89
CA THR A 101 14.76 -11.76 10.41
C THR A 101 14.69 -11.67 8.89
N GLY A 102 15.47 -12.49 8.18
CA GLY A 102 15.39 -12.63 6.72
C GLY A 102 14.01 -13.09 6.24
N GLU A 103 13.39 -14.05 6.92
CA GLU A 103 12.04 -14.52 6.59
C GLU A 103 10.98 -13.43 6.76
N TYR A 104 11.04 -12.68 7.87
CA TYR A 104 10.14 -11.55 8.11
C TYR A 104 10.33 -10.43 7.07
N GLN A 105 11.57 -10.12 6.70
CA GLN A 105 11.85 -9.13 5.65
C GLN A 105 11.25 -9.58 4.30
N ALA A 106 11.45 -10.84 3.93
CA ALA A 106 10.93 -11.39 2.69
C ALA A 106 9.39 -11.37 2.67
N TYR A 107 8.75 -11.73 3.78
CA TYR A 107 7.30 -11.69 3.92
C TYR A 107 6.73 -10.28 3.72
N LEU A 108 7.31 -9.25 4.34
CA LEU A 108 6.85 -7.87 4.18
C LEU A 108 7.00 -7.40 2.73
N LYS A 109 8.15 -7.66 2.10
CA LYS A 109 8.40 -7.28 0.70
C LYS A 109 7.44 -7.99 -0.26
N ALA A 110 7.20 -9.28 -0.07
CA ALA A 110 6.27 -10.07 -0.89
C ALA A 110 4.83 -9.55 -0.82
N ASN A 111 4.45 -8.89 0.28
CA ASN A 111 3.15 -8.27 0.48
C ASN A 111 3.11 -6.78 0.09
N GLY A 112 4.12 -6.26 -0.63
CA GLY A 112 4.09 -4.91 -1.20
C GLY A 112 4.48 -3.80 -0.23
N VAL A 113 5.18 -4.12 0.86
CA VAL A 113 5.80 -3.10 1.71
C VAL A 113 6.99 -2.49 0.97
N THR A 114 6.93 -1.18 0.74
CA THR A 114 7.93 -0.42 -0.03
C THR A 114 8.95 0.32 0.83
N ALA A 115 8.68 0.44 2.14
CA ALA A 115 9.59 1.09 3.08
C ALA A 115 10.96 0.36 3.10
N PRO A 116 12.09 1.10 3.15
CA PRO A 116 13.40 0.50 3.41
C PRO A 116 13.38 -0.32 4.70
N ILE A 117 13.82 -1.57 4.63
CA ILE A 117 13.86 -2.51 5.76
C ILE A 117 15.31 -2.81 6.12
N GLU A 118 15.74 -2.38 7.29
CA GLU A 118 17.04 -2.68 7.89
C GLU A 118 16.92 -3.89 8.81
N ILE A 119 17.88 -4.82 8.71
CA ILE A 119 17.97 -5.96 9.63
C ILE A 119 19.05 -5.63 10.66
N GLN A 120 18.67 -5.70 11.93
CA GLN A 120 19.60 -5.61 13.05
C GLN A 120 19.77 -7.01 13.66
N PRO A 121 20.84 -7.74 13.29
CA PRO A 121 21.09 -9.05 13.84
C PRO A 121 21.41 -8.98 15.32
N VAL A 122 20.91 -9.93 16.10
CA VAL A 122 21.26 -10.11 17.51
C VAL A 122 21.68 -11.55 17.82
N SER A 123 22.82 -11.69 18.47
CA SER A 123 23.32 -12.97 18.95
C SER A 123 22.36 -13.53 19.99
N SER A 124 21.65 -14.61 19.64
CA SER A 124 20.72 -15.29 20.53
C SER A 124 21.48 -16.19 21.52
N ILE A 125 22.26 -15.59 22.42
CA ILE A 125 22.92 -16.30 23.52
C ILE A 125 21.85 -16.55 24.58
N ASN A 126 21.47 -17.81 24.78
CA ASN A 126 20.43 -18.25 25.73
C ASN A 126 18.99 -17.73 25.47
N LEU A 127 18.65 -17.31 24.25
CA LEU A 127 17.35 -16.71 23.89
C LEU A 127 16.60 -17.48 22.80
N GLN A 128 15.29 -17.22 22.72
CA GLN A 128 14.36 -17.80 21.75
C GLN A 128 14.64 -17.27 20.33
N LYS A 129 15.29 -18.09 19.50
CA LYS A 129 15.78 -17.73 18.14
C LYS A 129 14.69 -17.34 17.14
N ASN A 130 13.43 -17.59 17.49
CA ASN A 130 12.22 -17.45 16.69
C ASN A 130 11.45 -16.14 16.98
N PHE A 131 11.97 -15.26 17.83
CA PHE A 131 11.36 -13.94 18.10
C PHE A 131 12.01 -12.85 17.26
N VAL A 132 11.19 -11.90 16.85
CA VAL A 132 11.62 -10.63 16.28
C VAL A 132 10.91 -9.47 16.94
N ASN A 133 11.62 -8.34 17.03
CA ASN A 133 11.05 -7.04 17.31
C ASN A 133 11.09 -6.23 16.01
N ILE A 134 9.92 -5.78 15.55
CA ILE A 134 9.79 -4.99 14.32
C ILE A 134 9.42 -3.57 14.70
N LEU A 135 10.33 -2.65 14.41
CA LEU A 135 10.18 -1.23 14.66
C LEU A 135 9.79 -0.53 13.36
N PHE A 136 8.66 0.17 13.41
CA PHE A 136 8.15 0.98 12.32
C PHE A 136 8.39 2.44 12.65
N PHE A 137 8.85 3.20 11.66
CA PHE A 137 9.09 4.63 11.79
C PHE A 137 8.46 5.34 10.61
N HIS A 138 7.83 6.47 10.89
CA HIS A 138 7.42 7.43 9.89
C HIS A 138 7.86 8.81 10.32
N LYS A 139 8.51 9.51 9.40
CA LYS A 139 8.83 10.93 9.54
C LYS A 139 8.21 11.66 8.36
N THR A 140 7.45 12.71 8.63
CA THR A 140 6.94 13.60 7.60
C THR A 140 8.10 14.23 6.87
N GLU A 141 7.98 14.34 5.55
CA GLU A 141 8.88 15.06 4.65
C GLU A 141 8.78 16.58 4.89
N THR A 142 8.99 17.03 6.12
CA THR A 142 9.16 18.46 6.40
C THR A 142 10.61 18.76 6.04
N LYS A 143 10.83 19.45 4.90
CA LYS A 143 12.11 20.11 4.65
C LYS A 143 12.41 20.94 5.89
N ASP A 144 13.45 20.57 6.63
CA ASP A 144 14.03 21.43 7.65
C ASP A 144 14.47 22.71 6.92
N GLN A 145 13.57 23.69 6.83
CA GLN A 145 13.94 25.08 6.59
C GLN A 145 14.56 25.57 7.90
N ARG A 146 15.83 25.24 8.10
CA ARG A 146 16.70 25.93 9.04
C ARG A 146 17.58 26.90 8.28
#